data_AF-A0A2V6HBC1-F1
#
_entry.id   AF-A0A2V6HBC1-F1
#
_cell.length_a   1.000
_cell.length_b   1.000
_cell.length_c   1.000
_cell.angle_alpha   90.00
_cell.angle_beta   90.00
_cell.angle_gamma   90.00
#
_symmetry.space_group_name_H-M   'P 1'
#
loop_
_entity.id
_entity.type
_entity.pdbx_description
1 polymer ?
#
loop_
_entity_poly.entity_id
_entity_poly.type
_entity_poly.pdbx_seq_one_letter_code
_entity_poly.pdbx_strand_id
1 'polypeptide(L)'
;MFTLSHHAGEVELVACYGSSGWAWDKYQPNAKVNVDLWDGEHYLMTIPANQFRQDLADAGYGNGQHGFRIATPLLVKDGHSHEIHFRIAGTKQELTNSPQVIACP
;
A
#
# COMPACT_ATOMS: atom_id res chain seq x y z
N MET A 1 -17.46 -18.12 -0.31
CA MET A 1 -16.79 -18.18 -1.62
C MET A 1 -15.48 -17.42 -1.47
N PHE A 2 -14.35 -18.09 -1.26
CA PHE A 2 -13.06 -17.41 -1.15
C PHE A 2 -12.54 -17.16 -2.55
N THR A 3 -12.71 -15.95 -3.07
CA THR A 3 -11.98 -15.54 -4.27
C THR A 3 -10.52 -15.38 -3.87
N LEU A 4 -9.65 -16.25 -4.37
CA LEU A 4 -8.21 -16.02 -4.32
C LEU A 4 -7.95 -14.64 -4.93
N SER A 5 -7.31 -13.76 -4.17
CA SER A 5 -7.00 -12.45 -4.71
C SER A 5 -6.11 -12.59 -5.96
N HIS A 6 -6.38 -11.75 -6.95
CA HIS A 6 -5.51 -11.58 -8.12
C HIS A 6 -4.41 -10.55 -7.86
N HIS A 7 -4.52 -9.79 -6.76
CA HIS A 7 -3.49 -8.87 -6.32
C HIS A 7 -2.56 -9.54 -5.32
N ALA A 8 -1.27 -9.28 -5.47
CA ALA A 8 -0.26 -9.49 -4.45
C ALA A 8 0.25 -8.13 -3.97
N GLY A 9 0.70 -8.06 -2.73
CA GLY A 9 1.29 -6.84 -2.20
C GLY A 9 1.51 -6.92 -0.70
N GLU A 10 2.42 -6.07 -0.23
CA GLU A 10 2.87 -6.03 1.15
C GLU A 10 3.26 -4.60 1.52
N VAL A 11 2.92 -4.22 2.75
CA VAL A 11 3.43 -3.02 3.39
C VAL A 11 4.71 -3.40 4.15
N GLU A 12 5.81 -2.75 3.79
CA GLU A 12 7.15 -3.07 4.29
C GLU A 12 7.56 -2.09 5.39
N LEU A 13 7.01 -0.88 5.39
CA LEU A 13 7.27 0.16 6.38
C LEU A 13 6.02 1.01 6.61
N VAL A 14 5.72 1.27 7.88
CA VAL A 14 4.82 2.33 8.31
C VAL A 14 5.50 3.08 9.45
N ALA A 15 5.82 4.36 9.25
CA ALA A 15 6.54 5.18 10.23
C ALA A 15 6.10 6.65 10.15
N CYS A 16 6.48 7.47 11.13
CA CYS A 16 6.08 8.89 11.16
C CYS A 16 6.66 9.76 10.04
N TYR A 17 7.72 9.31 9.37
CA TYR A 17 8.28 10.02 8.22
C TYR A 17 7.75 9.50 6.88
N GLY A 18 7.10 8.34 6.86
CA GLY A 18 6.53 7.77 5.65
C GLY A 18 6.28 6.27 5.73
N SER A 19 5.66 5.78 4.67
CA SER A 19 5.32 4.37 4.48
C SER A 19 5.76 3.91 3.09
N SER A 20 6.05 2.62 2.96
CA SER A 20 6.42 2.00 1.69
C SER A 20 5.95 0.56 1.59
N GLY A 21 5.82 0.09 0.36
CA GLY A 21 5.44 -1.27 0.05
C GLY A 21 5.34 -1.47 -1.45
N TRP A 22 4.59 -2.49 -1.86
CA TRP A 22 4.31 -2.78 -3.26
C TRP A 22 2.93 -3.41 -3.47
N ALA A 23 2.40 -3.29 -4.68
CA ALA A 23 1.15 -3.91 -5.11
C ALA A 23 1.18 -4.27 -6.60
N TRP A 24 0.73 -5.48 -6.92
CA TRP A 24 0.79 -6.06 -8.26
C TRP A 24 -0.50 -6.82 -8.59
N ASP A 25 -0.96 -6.74 -9.83
CA ASP A 25 -2.12 -7.50 -10.36
C ASP A 25 -1.61 -8.57 -11.34
N LYS A 26 -1.84 -9.85 -11.02
CA LYS A 26 -1.42 -10.98 -11.87
C LYS A 26 -2.11 -11.04 -13.24
N TYR A 27 -3.28 -10.43 -13.38
CA TYR A 27 -4.05 -10.38 -14.63
C TYR A 27 -3.67 -9.18 -15.50
N GLN A 28 -3.08 -8.15 -14.90
CA GLN A 28 -2.54 -7.00 -15.62
C GLN A 28 -1.09 -6.76 -15.17
N PRO A 29 -0.17 -7.71 -15.48
CA PRO A 29 1.13 -7.80 -14.82
C PRO A 29 2.05 -6.60 -15.02
N ASN A 30 1.81 -5.77 -16.03
CA ASN A 30 2.59 -4.56 -16.31
C ASN A 30 1.84 -3.25 -16.00
N ALA A 31 0.57 -3.34 -15.59
CA ALA A 31 -0.19 -2.18 -15.17
C ALA A 31 0.17 -1.81 -13.72
N LYS A 32 0.21 -0.51 -13.44
CA LYS A 32 0.31 -0.04 -12.06
C LYS A 32 -0.96 -0.41 -11.29
N VAL A 33 -0.79 -0.76 -10.03
CA VAL A 33 -1.90 -0.94 -9.09
C VAL A 33 -1.96 0.30 -8.21
N ASN A 34 -3.15 0.85 -7.99
CA ASN A 34 -3.34 1.95 -7.06
C ASN A 34 -3.66 1.39 -5.66
N VAL A 35 -3.14 2.03 -4.62
CA VAL A 35 -3.34 1.67 -3.21
C VAL A 35 -4.02 2.84 -2.50
N ASP A 36 -5.16 2.61 -1.87
CA ASP A 36 -5.84 3.60 -1.05
C ASP A 36 -5.28 3.56 0.38
N LEU A 37 -4.98 4.73 0.92
CA LEU A 37 -4.57 4.97 2.29
C LEU A 37 -5.77 5.46 3.11
N TRP A 38 -6.04 4.79 4.23
CA TRP A 38 -7.10 5.15 5.16
C TRP A 38 -6.56 5.27 6.59
N ASP A 39 -7.21 6.10 7.39
CA ASP A 39 -7.09 6.13 8.85
C ASP A 39 -8.42 5.68 9.46
N GLY A 40 -8.46 4.44 9.94
CA GLY A 40 -9.68 3.70 10.21
C GLY A 40 -10.62 3.69 9.00
N GLU A 41 -11.79 4.32 9.16
CA GLU A 41 -12.80 4.45 8.09
C GLU A 41 -12.67 5.75 7.27
N HIS A 42 -11.70 6.62 7.60
CA HIS A 42 -11.49 7.88 6.89
C HIS A 42 -10.50 7.71 5.74
N TYR A 43 -10.99 7.87 4.52
CA TYR A 43 -10.14 7.87 3.32
C TYR A 43 -9.22 9.09 3.33
N LEU A 44 -7.92 8.87 3.12
CA LEU A 44 -6.93 9.94 3.05
C LEU A 44 -6.53 10.25 1.60
N MET A 45 -6.10 9.24 0.85
CA MET A 45 -5.61 9.41 -0.53
C MET A 45 -5.40 8.09 -1.27
N THR A 46 -5.24 8.16 -2.59
CA THR A 46 -4.78 7.07 -3.44
C THR A 46 -3.33 7.27 -3.83
N ILE A 47 -2.53 6.21 -3.75
CA ILE A 47 -1.09 6.17 -4.04
C ILE A 47 -0.87 5.22 -5.24
N PRO A 48 -0.24 5.68 -6.34
CA PRO A 48 0.12 4.78 -7.43
C PRO A 48 1.33 3.92 -7.03
N ALA A 49 1.19 2.59 -7.12
CA ALA A 49 2.32 1.68 -7.04
C ALA A 49 2.95 1.54 -8.44
N ASN A 50 3.86 2.46 -8.74
CA ASN A 50 4.50 2.62 -10.05
C ASN A 50 6.02 2.83 -9.98
N GLN A 51 6.62 2.73 -8.79
CA GLN A 51 8.06 2.85 -8.63
C GLN A 51 8.73 1.55 -9.05
N PHE A 52 9.72 1.67 -9.94
CA PHE A 52 10.53 0.53 -10.37
C PHE A 52 11.35 -0.02 -9.20
N ARG A 53 11.34 -1.35 -9.08
CA ARG A 53 12.10 -2.12 -8.10
C ARG A 53 12.67 -3.36 -8.77
N GLN A 54 14.00 -3.50 -8.72
CA GLN A 54 14.71 -4.61 -9.36
C GLN A 54 14.31 -5.96 -8.73
N ASP A 55 14.16 -6.00 -7.40
CA ASP A 55 13.76 -7.21 -6.68
C ASP A 55 12.37 -7.72 -7.09
N LEU A 56 11.44 -6.82 -7.39
CA LEU A 56 10.11 -7.20 -7.88
C LEU A 56 10.16 -7.74 -9.32
N ALA A 57 10.99 -7.13 -10.18
CA ALA A 57 11.20 -7.63 -11.54
C ALA A 57 11.84 -9.03 -11.51
N ASP A 58 12.88 -9.22 -10.70
CA ASP A 58 13.60 -10.50 -10.56
C ASP A 58 12.68 -11.60 -9.97
N ALA A 59 11.75 -11.23 -9.10
CA ALA A 59 10.74 -12.12 -8.54
C ALA A 59 9.58 -12.46 -9.52
N GLY A 60 9.57 -11.88 -10.71
CA GLY A 60 8.56 -12.16 -11.75
C GLY A 60 7.28 -11.33 -11.65
N TYR A 61 7.27 -10.25 -10.87
CA TYR A 61 6.15 -9.30 -10.82
C TYR A 61 6.22 -8.31 -11.99
N GLY A 62 6.03 -8.84 -13.20
CA GLY A 62 5.93 -8.06 -14.43
C GLY A 62 7.15 -7.18 -14.72
N ASN A 63 6.91 -5.89 -14.92
CA ASN A 63 7.96 -4.91 -15.28
C ASN A 63 8.66 -4.30 -14.05
N GLY A 64 8.36 -4.78 -12.84
CA GLY A 64 8.93 -4.28 -11.58
C GLY A 64 8.45 -2.90 -11.14
N GLN A 65 7.56 -2.23 -11.89
CA GLN A 65 7.00 -0.91 -11.54
C GLN A 65 5.79 -1.05 -10.63
N HIS A 66 6.01 -1.65 -9.47
CA HIS A 66 4.95 -2.03 -8.53
C HIS A 66 5.22 -1.55 -7.10
N GLY A 67 6.30 -0.80 -6.87
CA GLY A 67 6.58 -0.18 -5.57
C GLY A 67 5.80 1.11 -5.35
N PHE A 68 5.50 1.42 -4.09
CA PHE A 68 5.01 2.72 -3.66
C PHE A 68 5.78 3.23 -2.45
N ARG A 69 5.84 4.56 -2.32
CA ARG A 69 6.33 5.26 -1.14
C ARG A 69 5.56 6.55 -0.96
N ILE A 70 5.17 6.86 0.28
CA ILE A 70 4.42 8.06 0.62
C ILE A 70 4.92 8.65 1.93
N ALA A 71 4.88 9.98 2.07
CA ALA A 71 5.09 10.64 3.35
C ALA A 71 3.84 10.51 4.21
N THR A 72 3.99 10.30 5.51
CA THR A 72 2.86 10.20 6.43
C THR A 72 2.09 11.51 6.44
N PRO A 73 0.77 11.52 6.15
CA PRO A 73 -0.03 12.74 6.09
C PRO A 73 0.02 13.51 7.41
N LEU A 74 0.01 14.84 7.35
CA LEU A 74 0.04 15.68 8.57
C LEU A 74 -1.15 15.42 9.50
N LEU A 75 -2.29 15.01 8.95
CA LEU A 75 -3.50 14.64 9.71
C LEU A 75 -3.29 13.43 10.64
N VAL A 76 -2.26 12.62 10.38
CA VAL A 76 -1.87 11.44 11.18
C VAL A 76 -0.77 11.80 12.19
N LYS A 77 -0.26 13.04 12.15
CA LYS A 77 0.82 13.55 13.02
C LYS A 77 0.27 14.51 14.06
N ASP A 78 -0.68 14.04 14.86
CA ASP A 78 -1.33 14.84 15.88
C ASP A 78 -1.01 14.36 17.32
N GLY A 79 -0.09 13.39 17.44
CA GLY A 79 0.30 12.74 18.69
C GLY A 79 -0.63 11.60 19.16
N HIS A 80 -1.77 11.38 18.50
CA HIS A 80 -2.71 10.30 18.83
C HIS A 80 -2.42 9.02 18.03
N SER A 81 -3.06 7.94 18.46
CA SER A 81 -2.98 6.64 17.80
C SER A 81 -3.90 6.63 16.57
N HIS A 82 -3.35 6.28 15.43
CA HIS A 82 -4.05 6.12 14.15
C HIS A 82 -3.91 4.68 13.64
N GLU A 83 -5.00 4.12 13.11
CA GLU A 83 -5.02 2.79 12.48
C GLU A 83 -4.93 2.96 10.97
N ILE A 84 -3.74 2.74 10.43
CA ILE A 84 -3.44 3.02 9.03
C ILE A 84 -3.67 1.78 8.18
N HIS A 85 -4.60 1.87 7.23
CA HIS A 85 -4.89 0.83 6.25
C HIS A 85 -4.31 1.18 4.88
N PHE A 86 -3.76 0.17 4.21
CA PHE A 86 -3.35 0.19 2.82
C PHE A 86 -4.15 -0.88 2.07
N ARG A 87 -5.07 -0.44 1.22
CA ARG A 87 -6.00 -1.31 0.50
C ARG A 87 -5.83 -1.17 -1.01
N ILE A 88 -6.10 -2.22 -1.78
CA ILE A 88 -6.19 -2.10 -3.24
C ILE A 88 -7.31 -1.11 -3.57
N ALA A 89 -6.99 -0.11 -4.39
CA ALA A 89 -7.88 1.02 -4.61
C ALA A 89 -9.26 0.62 -5.14
N GLY A 90 -10.30 1.23 -4.58
CA GLY A 90 -11.70 0.91 -4.93
C GLY A 90 -12.17 -0.46 -4.44
N THR A 91 -11.42 -1.14 -3.57
CA THR A 91 -11.80 -2.42 -2.97
C THR A 91 -11.64 -2.39 -1.44
N LYS A 92 -12.06 -3.47 -0.77
CA LYS A 92 -11.76 -3.72 0.66
C LYS A 92 -10.58 -4.67 0.87
N GLN A 93 -9.84 -4.99 -0.19
CA GLN A 93 -8.71 -5.90 -0.08
C GLN A 93 -7.55 -5.16 0.59
N GLU A 94 -7.21 -5.60 1.80
CA GLU A 94 -6.04 -5.13 2.55
C GLU A 94 -4.75 -5.73 1.96
N LEU A 95 -3.65 -4.95 1.97
CA LEU A 95 -2.32 -5.46 1.67
C LEU A 95 -1.78 -6.30 2.84
N THR A 96 -0.82 -7.18 2.58
CA THR A 96 -0.13 -7.93 3.64
C THR A 96 0.58 -6.95 4.60
N ASN A 97 0.60 -7.27 5.90
CA ASN A 97 1.10 -6.41 6.99
C ASN A 97 0.36 -5.07 7.15
N SER A 98 -0.91 -5.03 6.77
CA SER A 98 -1.83 -3.91 6.98
C SER A 98 -3.14 -4.42 7.58
N PRO A 99 -3.84 -3.65 8.45
CA PRO A 99 -3.46 -2.34 8.97
C PRO A 99 -2.27 -2.34 9.94
N GLN A 100 -1.71 -1.16 10.19
CA GLN A 100 -0.75 -0.92 11.28
C GLN A 100 -1.15 0.30 12.11
N VAL A 101 -0.89 0.23 13.40
CA VAL A 101 -1.15 1.34 14.33
C VAL A 101 0.14 2.16 14.52
N ILE A 102 0.05 3.47 14.31
CA ILE A 102 1.14 4.42 14.59
C ILE A 102 0.63 5.59 15.43
N ALA A 103 1.51 6.15 16.26
CA ALA A 103 1.26 7.42 16.94
C ALA A 103 2.44 8.35 16.65
N CYS A 104 2.16 9.47 15.97
CA CYS A 104 3.19 10.34 15.43
C CYS A 104 3.05 11.75 15.98
N PRO A 105 4.12 12.32 16.59
CA PRO A 105 4.12 13.70 17.06
C PRO A 105 4.21 14.72 15.91
#